data_AF-A0A087SJA7-F1
#
_entry.id   AF-A0A087SJA7-F1
#
_cell.length_a   1.000
_cell.length_b   1.000
_cell.length_c   1.000
_cell.angle_alpha   90.00
_cell.angle_beta   90.00
_cell.angle_gamma   90.00
#
_symmetry.space_group_name_H-M   'P 1'
#
loop_
_entity.id
_entity.type
_entity.pdbx_description
1 polymer ?
#
loop_
_entity_poly.entity_id
_entity_poly.type
_entity_poly.pdbx_seq_one_letter_code
_entity_poly.pdbx_strand_id
1 'polypeptide(L)'
;MSHNMVAGSLLRLTHKSIRVPLLKFTEARSGVECDVSIGSRHTILKSLVLGLLGQMEWRFGALVRLVKAWAKAHSLNDASAGSLNSHALTLLVLFVLQTRPVPLLPPLKAIFPGKGDRVNKAALAPADLLSAMDLLRGWRDAVPENTETLSELFLAFFQVTAPLLKLWATGLEQDPLAE
;
A
#
# COMPACT_ATOMS: atom_id res chain seq x y z
N MET A 1 38.34 -0.47 16.73
CA MET A 1 37.71 0.83 16.38
C MET A 1 36.20 0.65 16.47
N SER A 2 35.55 1.27 17.45
CA SER A 2 34.08 1.27 17.55
C SER A 2 33.51 2.20 16.47
N HIS A 3 33.09 1.64 15.35
CA HIS A 3 32.37 2.42 14.33
C HIS A 3 30.99 2.76 14.89
N ASN A 4 30.78 4.04 15.20
CA ASN A 4 29.49 4.54 15.64
C ASN A 4 28.49 4.37 14.47
N MET A 5 27.52 3.46 14.62
CA MET A 5 26.59 3.11 13.53
C MET A 5 25.47 4.14 13.35
N VAL A 6 25.24 4.99 14.36
CA VAL A 6 24.17 5.98 14.38
C VAL A 6 24.77 7.38 14.33
N ALA A 7 24.27 8.21 13.42
CA ALA A 7 24.48 9.65 13.44
C ALA A 7 23.39 10.31 14.31
N GLY A 8 23.81 11.20 15.21
CA GLY A 8 22.89 11.99 16.03
C GLY A 8 22.19 11.19 17.12
N SER A 9 20.93 11.54 17.39
CA SER A 9 20.15 11.01 18.51
C SER A 9 19.36 9.76 18.15
N LEU A 10 19.35 8.80 19.07
CA LEU A 10 18.45 7.65 19.05
C LEU A 10 17.12 8.03 19.67
N LEU A 11 16.04 8.07 18.89
CA LEU A 11 14.72 8.47 19.37
C LEU A 11 13.86 7.24 19.67
N ARG A 12 13.47 7.06 20.93
CA ARG A 12 12.58 5.99 21.37
C ARG A 12 11.15 6.50 21.51
N LEU A 13 10.26 6.03 20.66
CA LEU A 13 8.84 6.37 20.64
C LEU A 13 8.02 5.23 21.27
N THR A 14 7.82 5.29 22.59
CA THR A 14 7.11 4.26 23.37
C THR A 14 5.98 4.81 24.25
N HIS A 15 5.44 5.98 23.93
CA HIS A 15 4.34 6.57 24.70
C HIS A 15 3.07 5.73 24.60
N LYS A 16 2.24 5.71 25.67
CA LYS A 16 1.04 4.87 25.80
C LYS A 16 -0.01 5.08 24.68
N SER A 17 0.04 6.22 23.99
CA SER A 17 -0.83 6.56 22.85
C SER A 17 -0.32 6.07 21.48
N ILE A 18 0.89 5.52 21.40
CA ILE A 18 1.49 5.08 20.12
C ILE A 18 1.14 3.61 19.88
N ARG A 19 0.44 3.35 18.76
CA ARG A 19 -0.02 1.99 18.41
C ARG A 19 1.11 1.00 18.13
N VAL A 20 2.25 1.46 17.62
CA VAL A 20 3.41 0.61 17.28
C VAL A 20 4.67 1.28 17.85
N PRO A 21 5.29 0.69 18.90
CA PRO A 21 6.56 1.16 19.44
C PRO A 21 7.64 1.24 18.35
N LEU A 22 8.37 2.35 18.30
CA LEU A 22 9.32 2.62 17.22
C LEU A 22 10.63 3.21 17.76
N LEU A 23 11.73 2.77 17.17
CA LEU A 23 13.06 3.31 17.34
C LEU A 23 13.46 4.02 16.05
N LYS A 24 13.69 5.33 16.13
CA LYS A 24 14.14 6.12 14.98
C LYS A 24 15.60 6.51 15.14
N PHE A 25 16.37 6.41 14.07
CA PHE A 25 17.76 6.86 14.03
C PHE A 25 18.18 7.18 12.59
N THR A 26 19.32 7.86 12.42
CA THR A 26 19.95 8.05 11.10
C THR A 26 21.21 7.20 11.03
N GLU A 27 21.35 6.38 9.99
CA GLU A 27 22.56 5.56 9.78
C GLU A 27 23.74 6.46 9.40
N ALA A 28 24.86 6.31 10.10
CA ALA A 28 25.92 7.32 10.11
C ALA A 28 26.68 7.49 8.78
N ARG A 29 26.70 6.47 7.92
CA ARG A 29 27.52 6.49 6.70
C ARG A 29 26.74 6.96 5.49
N SER A 30 25.48 6.58 5.41
CA SER A 30 24.57 6.82 4.29
C SER A 30 23.64 8.00 4.53
N GLY A 31 23.44 8.41 5.79
CA GLY A 31 22.46 9.44 6.14
C GLY A 31 21.01 8.97 6.02
N VAL A 32 20.76 7.66 5.90
CA VAL A 32 19.41 7.11 5.77
C VAL A 32 18.70 7.12 7.11
N GLU A 33 17.52 7.74 7.14
CA GLU A 33 16.59 7.63 8.28
C GLU A 33 16.02 6.22 8.37
N CYS A 34 16.13 5.64 9.56
CA CYS A 34 15.76 4.25 9.85
C CYS A 34 14.72 4.20 10.96
N ASP A 35 13.66 3.45 10.68
CA ASP A 35 12.54 3.20 11.57
C ASP A 35 12.55 1.70 11.93
N VAL A 36 12.91 1.37 13.17
CA VAL A 36 12.92 -0.01 13.69
C VAL A 36 11.77 -0.19 14.66
N SER A 37 10.82 -1.05 14.28
CA SER A 37 9.70 -1.46 15.14
C SER A 37 9.73 -2.96 15.38
N ILE A 38 9.13 -3.41 16.48
CA ILE A 38 8.75 -4.81 16.62
C ILE A 38 7.59 -5.05 15.65
N GLY A 39 7.91 -5.56 14.47
CA GLY A 39 6.94 -5.80 13.41
C GLY A 39 5.85 -6.79 13.86
N SER A 40 4.62 -6.54 13.44
CA SER A 40 3.57 -7.55 13.50
C SER A 40 3.62 -8.44 12.24
N ARG A 41 3.10 -9.65 12.35
CA ARG A 41 2.95 -10.54 11.19
C ARG A 41 2.13 -9.88 10.07
N HIS A 42 1.16 -9.05 10.43
CA HIS A 42 0.35 -8.26 9.50
C HIS A 42 1.15 -7.22 8.74
N THR A 43 2.08 -6.51 9.39
CA THR A 43 2.90 -5.50 8.72
C THR A 43 3.82 -6.15 7.68
N ILE A 44 4.46 -7.25 8.05
CA ILE A 44 5.29 -8.04 7.12
C ILE A 44 4.44 -8.48 5.93
N LEU A 45 3.24 -8.98 6.20
CA LEU A 45 2.35 -9.50 5.18
C LEU A 45 1.89 -8.45 4.18
N LYS A 46 1.47 -7.27 4.66
CA LYS A 46 1.09 -6.15 3.79
C LYS A 46 2.23 -5.80 2.83
N SER A 47 3.45 -5.70 3.34
CA SER A 47 4.62 -5.41 2.52
C SER A 47 4.90 -6.50 1.49
N LEU A 48 4.78 -7.78 1.87
CA LEU A 48 4.98 -8.91 0.96
C LEU A 48 3.93 -8.93 -0.16
N VAL A 49 2.65 -8.76 0.17
CA VAL A 49 1.57 -8.74 -0.84
C VAL A 49 1.74 -7.56 -1.80
N LEU A 50 2.02 -6.36 -1.28
CA LEU A 50 2.24 -5.18 -2.12
C LEU A 50 3.50 -5.33 -3.00
N GLY A 51 4.56 -5.95 -2.46
CA GLY A 51 5.77 -6.27 -3.21
C GLY A 51 5.51 -7.26 -4.34
N LEU A 52 4.70 -8.28 -4.08
CA LEU A 52 4.28 -9.28 -5.07
C LEU A 52 3.55 -8.62 -6.26
N LEU A 53 2.58 -7.77 -5.95
CA LEU A 53 1.82 -7.03 -6.96
C LEU A 53 2.71 -6.08 -7.76
N GLY A 54 3.69 -5.43 -7.11
CA GLY A 54 4.64 -4.54 -7.76
C GLY A 54 5.66 -5.23 -8.66
N GLN A 55 5.99 -6.50 -8.38
CA GLN A 55 6.81 -7.32 -9.28
C GLN A 55 6.04 -7.75 -10.53
N MET A 56 4.73 -7.94 -10.40
CA MET A 56 3.87 -8.36 -11.51
C MET A 56 3.54 -7.20 -12.46
N GLU A 57 3.24 -6.03 -11.92
CA GLU A 57 2.87 -4.85 -12.70
C GLU A 57 3.75 -3.66 -12.30
N TRP A 58 4.74 -3.35 -13.16
CA TRP A 58 5.72 -2.29 -12.90
C TRP A 58 5.06 -0.92 -12.74
N ARG A 59 3.92 -0.68 -13.43
CA ARG A 59 3.17 0.58 -13.34
C ARG A 59 2.61 0.80 -11.95
N PHE A 60 2.35 -0.25 -11.17
CA PHE A 60 1.88 -0.11 -9.79
C PHE A 60 2.88 0.63 -8.91
N GLY A 61 4.13 0.17 -8.86
CA GLY A 61 5.17 0.82 -8.07
C GLY A 61 5.52 2.23 -8.57
N ALA A 62 5.47 2.45 -9.89
CA ALA A 62 5.68 3.78 -10.47
C ALA A 62 4.54 4.75 -10.08
N LEU A 63 3.29 4.31 -10.18
CA LEU A 63 2.11 5.12 -9.88
C LEU A 63 2.01 5.44 -8.38
N VAL A 64 2.31 4.49 -7.50
CA VAL A 64 2.41 4.74 -6.05
C VAL A 64 3.42 5.84 -5.75
N ARG A 65 4.57 5.86 -6.41
CA ARG A 65 5.58 6.90 -6.22
C ARG A 65 5.10 8.27 -6.71
N LEU A 66 4.47 8.33 -7.89
CA LEU A 66 3.89 9.57 -8.41
C LEU A 66 2.81 10.14 -7.50
N VAL A 67 1.85 9.31 -7.08
CA VAL A 67 0.77 9.71 -6.17
C VAL A 67 1.31 10.16 -4.83
N LYS A 68 2.31 9.46 -4.27
CA LYS A 68 2.94 9.89 -3.01
C LYS A 68 3.70 11.20 -3.15
N ALA A 69 4.39 11.44 -4.26
CA ALA A 69 5.10 12.69 -4.52
C ALA A 69 4.11 13.85 -4.64
N TRP A 70 3.03 13.66 -5.42
CA TRP A 70 1.92 14.60 -5.50
C TRP A 70 1.31 14.87 -4.11
N ALA A 71 0.91 13.83 -3.38
CA ALA A 71 0.29 13.97 -2.07
C ALA A 71 1.21 14.70 -1.08
N LYS A 72 2.52 14.42 -1.11
CA LYS A 72 3.51 15.13 -0.29
C LYS A 72 3.59 16.61 -0.66
N ALA A 73 3.60 16.95 -1.95
CA ALA A 73 3.65 18.34 -2.42
C ALA A 73 2.40 19.15 -2.01
N HIS A 74 1.28 18.46 -1.74
CA HIS A 74 0.02 19.06 -1.28
C HIS A 74 -0.25 18.84 0.23
N SER A 75 0.72 18.34 0.99
CA SER A 75 0.57 18.05 2.44
C SER A 75 -0.56 17.05 2.78
N LEU A 76 -0.82 16.08 1.88
CA LEU A 76 -1.84 15.04 1.99
C LEU A 76 -1.28 13.65 2.33
N ASN A 77 -0.02 13.57 2.76
CA ASN A 77 0.67 12.31 3.09
C ASN A 77 1.37 12.37 4.46
N ASP A 78 0.65 12.89 5.45
CA ASP A 78 1.07 12.94 6.86
C ASP A 78 -0.09 12.54 7.78
N ALA A 79 -0.04 11.28 8.23
CA ALA A 79 -1.03 10.72 9.13
C ALA A 79 -1.03 11.40 10.51
N SER A 80 0.12 11.92 10.93
CA SER A 80 0.25 12.60 12.21
C SER A 80 -0.40 13.99 12.20
N ALA A 81 -0.51 14.59 11.01
CA ALA A 81 -1.24 15.83 10.75
C ALA A 81 -2.71 15.60 10.33
N GLY A 82 -3.24 14.37 10.44
CA GLY A 82 -4.64 14.05 10.14
C GLY A 82 -4.98 13.81 8.66
N SER A 83 -3.98 13.76 7.77
CA SER A 83 -4.16 13.42 6.35
C SER A 83 -3.94 11.92 6.07
N LEU A 84 -4.03 11.49 4.81
CA LEU A 84 -3.83 10.08 4.46
C LEU A 84 -2.41 9.61 4.79
N ASN A 85 -2.27 8.36 5.18
CA ASN A 85 -0.95 7.74 5.33
C ASN A 85 -0.50 7.11 4.00
N SER A 86 0.81 6.86 3.88
CA SER A 86 1.38 6.26 2.66
C SER A 86 0.78 4.90 2.29
N HIS A 87 0.34 4.11 3.28
CA HIS A 87 -0.32 2.83 3.00
C HIS A 87 -1.71 3.02 2.41
N ALA A 88 -2.49 3.97 2.90
CA ALA A 88 -3.81 4.32 2.37
C ALA A 88 -3.71 4.81 0.92
N LEU A 89 -2.73 5.68 0.61
CA LEU A 89 -2.46 6.11 -0.76
C LEU A 89 -2.10 4.92 -1.67
N THR A 90 -1.27 3.99 -1.19
CA THR A 90 -0.96 2.76 -1.94
C THR A 90 -2.20 1.90 -2.20
N LEU A 91 -3.12 1.79 -1.24
CA LEU A 91 -4.36 1.04 -1.42
C LEU A 91 -5.32 1.74 -2.39
N LEU A 92 -5.39 3.07 -2.41
CA LEU A 92 -6.15 3.82 -3.42
C LEU A 92 -5.58 3.57 -4.82
N VAL A 93 -4.26 3.56 -4.98
CA VAL A 93 -3.63 3.21 -6.26
C VAL A 93 -3.97 1.78 -6.66
N LEU A 94 -3.86 0.82 -5.74
CA LEU A 94 -4.25 -0.57 -5.99
C LEU A 94 -5.70 -0.68 -6.47
N PHE A 95 -6.62 0.02 -5.80
CA PHE A 95 -8.02 0.06 -6.16
C PHE A 95 -8.24 0.61 -7.58
N VAL A 96 -7.58 1.71 -7.94
CA VAL A 96 -7.66 2.29 -9.29
C VAL A 96 -7.21 1.28 -10.35
N LEU A 97 -6.11 0.57 -10.12
CA LEU A 97 -5.61 -0.44 -11.05
C LEU A 97 -6.51 -1.68 -11.16
N GLN A 98 -7.21 -2.03 -10.09
CA GLN A 98 -8.20 -3.13 -10.07
C GLN A 98 -9.52 -2.76 -10.74
N THR A 99 -9.82 -1.47 -10.90
CA THR A 99 -11.12 -0.95 -11.40
C THR A 99 -11.03 -0.27 -12.77
N ARG A 100 -9.88 -0.39 -13.45
CA ARG A 100 -9.77 0.00 -14.87
C ARG A 100 -10.67 -0.88 -15.75
N PRO A 101 -11.13 -0.38 -16.91
CA PRO A 101 -11.93 -1.17 -17.84
C PRO A 101 -11.26 -2.50 -18.22
N VAL A 102 -9.94 -2.46 -18.45
CA VAL A 102 -9.09 -3.65 -18.48
C VAL A 102 -8.25 -3.61 -17.20
N PRO A 103 -8.51 -4.47 -16.19
CA PRO A 103 -7.81 -4.40 -14.92
C PRO A 103 -6.32 -4.73 -15.08
N LEU A 104 -5.46 -4.00 -14.36
CA LEU A 104 -4.02 -4.28 -14.36
C LEU A 104 -3.62 -5.25 -13.26
N LEU A 105 -4.41 -5.32 -12.18
CA LEU A 105 -4.18 -6.18 -11.03
C LEU A 105 -5.47 -6.91 -10.64
N PRO A 106 -5.40 -8.15 -10.12
CA PRO A 106 -6.58 -8.87 -9.68
C PRO A 106 -7.11 -8.33 -8.35
N PRO A 107 -8.40 -8.57 -8.05
CA PRO A 107 -8.90 -8.51 -6.69
C PRO A 107 -8.10 -9.44 -5.76
N LEU A 108 -7.74 -8.98 -4.57
CA LEU A 108 -6.91 -9.77 -3.63
C LEU A 108 -7.52 -11.15 -3.28
N LYS A 109 -8.85 -11.27 -3.29
CA LYS A 109 -9.57 -12.53 -3.08
C LYS A 109 -9.26 -13.60 -4.13
N ALA A 110 -8.88 -13.19 -5.35
CA ALA A 110 -8.58 -14.11 -6.44
C ALA A 110 -7.22 -14.80 -6.24
N ILE A 111 -6.29 -14.11 -5.57
CA ILE A 111 -4.91 -14.59 -5.34
C ILE A 111 -4.71 -15.16 -3.93
N PHE A 112 -5.70 -15.01 -3.05
CA PHE A 112 -5.78 -15.63 -1.73
C PHE A 112 -7.16 -16.27 -1.49
N PRO A 113 -7.56 -17.29 -2.27
CA PRO A 113 -8.87 -17.90 -2.19
C PRO A 113 -9.13 -18.54 -0.82
N GLY A 114 -10.35 -18.42 -0.30
CA GLY A 114 -10.75 -18.96 1.01
C GLY A 114 -10.06 -18.29 2.22
N LYS A 115 -9.16 -17.33 1.97
CA LYS A 115 -8.40 -16.62 3.00
C LYS A 115 -8.85 -15.18 3.22
N GLY A 116 -9.88 -14.68 2.52
CA GLY A 116 -10.44 -13.33 2.61
C GLY A 116 -10.17 -12.59 3.94
N ASP A 117 -10.94 -12.89 4.99
CA ASP A 117 -10.74 -12.33 6.34
C ASP A 117 -9.61 -12.99 7.15
N ARG A 118 -9.14 -14.16 6.70
CA ARG A 118 -8.08 -14.93 7.35
C ARG A 118 -6.68 -14.44 7.02
N VAL A 119 -6.46 -13.66 5.95
CA VAL A 119 -5.16 -12.98 5.71
C VAL A 119 -4.80 -12.11 6.93
N ASN A 120 -5.81 -11.55 7.61
CA ASN A 120 -5.66 -10.76 8.83
C ASN A 120 -5.66 -11.57 10.15
N LYS A 121 -5.92 -12.88 10.15
CA LYS A 121 -5.98 -13.70 11.38
C LYS A 121 -5.02 -14.89 11.37
N ALA A 122 -4.86 -15.51 10.22
CA ALA A 122 -3.83 -16.49 9.91
C ALA A 122 -2.73 -15.82 9.09
N ALA A 123 -1.65 -15.51 9.77
CA ALA A 123 -0.42 -16.17 9.46
C ALA A 123 -0.24 -16.79 8.04
N LEU A 124 -0.06 -16.00 6.96
CA LEU A 124 0.31 -16.61 5.67
C LEU A 124 1.64 -17.36 5.82
N ALA A 125 1.66 -18.59 5.31
CA ALA A 125 2.85 -19.41 5.21
C ALA A 125 3.59 -19.09 3.89
N PRO A 126 4.89 -19.41 3.76
CA PRO A 126 5.60 -19.26 2.49
C PRO A 126 4.90 -19.93 1.30
N ALA A 127 4.28 -21.09 1.50
CA ALA A 127 3.50 -21.79 0.48
C ALA A 127 2.31 -20.97 -0.04
N ASP A 128 1.73 -20.10 0.80
CA ASP A 128 0.62 -19.24 0.40
C ASP A 128 1.06 -18.13 -0.55
N LEU A 129 2.29 -17.63 -0.37
CA LEU A 129 2.87 -16.63 -1.27
C LEU A 129 3.19 -17.25 -2.62
N LEU A 130 3.73 -18.47 -2.63
CA LEU A 130 4.00 -19.20 -3.88
C LEU A 130 2.70 -19.49 -4.64
N SER A 131 1.67 -19.98 -3.93
CA SER A 131 0.35 -20.18 -4.53
C SER A 131 -0.25 -18.88 -5.08
N ALA A 132 -0.09 -17.76 -4.36
CA ALA A 132 -0.54 -16.46 -4.84
C ALA A 132 0.22 -16.00 -6.10
N MET A 133 1.51 -16.32 -6.23
CA MET A 133 2.27 -16.04 -7.46
C MET A 133 1.73 -16.80 -8.66
N ASP A 134 1.42 -18.09 -8.50
CA ASP A 134 0.89 -18.92 -9.59
C ASP A 134 -0.52 -18.46 -9.98
N LEU A 135 -1.36 -18.13 -9.00
CA LEU A 135 -2.69 -17.55 -9.23
C LEU A 135 -2.60 -16.18 -9.91
N LEU A 136 -1.63 -15.34 -9.52
CA LEU A 136 -1.38 -14.04 -10.17
C LEU A 136 -1.01 -14.19 -11.64
N ARG A 137 -0.12 -15.14 -11.96
CA ARG A 137 0.28 -15.45 -13.34
C ARG A 137 -0.91 -15.95 -14.15
N GLY A 138 -1.62 -16.95 -13.64
CA GLY A 138 -2.80 -17.50 -14.31
C GLY A 138 -3.89 -16.44 -14.53
N TRP A 139 -4.09 -15.54 -13.57
CA TRP A 139 -5.01 -14.41 -13.74
C TRP A 139 -4.54 -13.46 -14.85
N ARG A 140 -3.24 -13.13 -14.90
CA ARG A 140 -2.71 -12.22 -15.91
C ARG A 140 -2.86 -12.80 -17.31
N ASP A 141 -2.61 -14.09 -17.49
CA ASP A 141 -2.73 -14.77 -18.78
C ASP A 141 -4.20 -14.84 -19.25
N ALA A 142 -5.16 -14.79 -18.32
CA ALA A 142 -6.59 -14.88 -18.60
C ALA A 142 -7.25 -13.52 -18.90
N VAL A 143 -6.57 -12.39 -18.63
CA VAL A 143 -7.13 -11.05 -18.89
C VAL A 143 -6.46 -10.41 -20.10
N PRO A 144 -7.20 -9.63 -20.91
CA PRO A 144 -6.59 -8.83 -21.97
C PRO A 144 -5.50 -7.91 -21.42
N GLU A 145 -4.48 -7.65 -22.22
CA GLU A 145 -3.44 -6.72 -21.83
C GLU A 145 -3.98 -5.28 -21.78
N ASN A 146 -3.79 -4.63 -20.63
CA ASN A 146 -4.02 -3.20 -20.49
C ASN A 146 -2.82 -2.41 -21.05
N THR A 147 -3.10 -1.51 -22.00
CA THR A 147 -2.11 -0.66 -22.69
C THR A 147 -2.07 0.79 -22.17
N GLU A 148 -2.83 1.13 -21.12
CA GLU A 148 -2.81 2.47 -20.53
C GLU A 148 -1.41 2.81 -20.02
N THR A 149 -0.95 3.98 -20.43
CA THR A 149 0.32 4.58 -20.02
C THR A 149 0.29 4.99 -18.55
N LEU A 150 1.47 5.18 -17.97
CA LEU A 150 1.57 5.66 -16.58
C LEU A 150 0.88 7.02 -16.38
N SER A 151 0.92 7.91 -17.38
CA SER A 151 0.24 9.21 -17.36
C SER A 151 -1.28 9.09 -17.39
N GLU A 152 -1.82 8.19 -18.21
CA GLU A 152 -3.27 7.92 -18.26
C GLU A 152 -3.75 7.33 -16.94
N LEU A 153 -2.99 6.40 -16.35
CA LEU A 153 -3.30 5.83 -15.05
C LEU A 153 -3.21 6.87 -13.92
N PHE A 154 -2.29 7.82 -14.01
CA PHE A 154 -2.20 8.93 -13.06
C PHE A 154 -3.38 9.89 -13.16
N LEU A 155 -3.85 10.18 -14.38
CA LEU A 155 -5.09 10.94 -14.58
C LEU A 155 -6.31 10.15 -14.05
N ALA A 156 -6.38 8.86 -14.36
CA ALA A 156 -7.43 7.96 -13.89
C ALA A 156 -7.51 7.89 -12.36
N PHE A 157 -6.36 7.96 -11.67
CA PHE A 157 -6.33 8.04 -10.21
C PHE A 157 -7.22 9.19 -9.71
N PHE A 158 -7.03 10.42 -10.20
CA PHE A 158 -7.84 11.55 -9.79
C PHE A 158 -9.31 11.41 -10.18
N GLN A 159 -9.59 10.91 -11.38
CA GLN A 159 -10.96 10.69 -11.86
C GLN A 159 -11.73 9.71 -10.99
N VAL A 160 -11.09 8.61 -10.57
CA VAL A 160 -11.69 7.57 -9.74
C VAL A 160 -11.78 8.01 -8.27
N THR A 161 -10.74 8.65 -7.74
CA THR A 161 -10.70 8.98 -6.30
C THR A 161 -11.46 10.26 -5.94
N ALA A 162 -11.58 11.24 -6.84
CA ALA A 162 -12.24 12.51 -6.51
C ALA A 162 -13.72 12.34 -6.11
N PRO A 163 -14.56 11.55 -6.81
CA PRO A 163 -15.93 11.27 -6.37
C PRO A 163 -15.98 10.53 -5.03
N LEU A 164 -15.07 9.57 -4.81
CA LEU A 164 -14.99 8.80 -3.56
C LEU A 164 -14.65 9.69 -2.36
N LEU A 165 -13.73 10.64 -2.54
CA LEU A 165 -13.39 11.60 -1.48
C LEU A 165 -14.54 12.56 -1.17
N LYS A 166 -15.32 12.96 -2.20
CA LYS A 166 -16.53 13.77 -1.99
C LYS A 166 -17.57 12.99 -1.17
N LEU A 167 -17.86 11.74 -1.56
CA LEU A 167 -18.73 10.84 -0.81
C LEU A 167 -18.26 10.64 0.63
N TRP A 168 -16.95 10.51 0.84
CA TRP A 168 -16.40 10.35 2.18
C TRP A 168 -16.56 11.61 3.04
N ALA A 169 -16.39 12.80 2.44
CA ALA A 169 -16.59 14.08 3.12
C ALA A 169 -18.07 14.33 3.49
N THR A 170 -19.01 13.81 2.71
CA THR A 170 -20.45 13.94 2.95
C THR A 170 -21.06 12.80 3.77
N GLY A 171 -20.25 11.79 4.15
CA GLY A 171 -20.71 10.57 4.81
C GLY A 171 -21.10 9.47 3.83
N LEU A 172 -20.76 8.21 4.14
CA LEU A 172 -21.08 7.01 3.34
C LEU A 172 -22.56 6.59 3.42
N GLU A 173 -23.41 7.39 4.06
CA GLU A 173 -24.83 7.09 4.26
C GLU A 173 -25.68 7.59 3.09
N GLN A 174 -25.54 6.96 1.93
CA GLN A 174 -26.67 6.76 1.02
C GLN A 174 -26.53 5.36 0.43
N ASP A 175 -27.18 4.40 1.09
CA ASP A 175 -27.43 3.09 0.49
C ASP A 175 -28.37 3.29 -0.71
N PRO A 176 -27.92 3.03 -1.95
CA PRO A 176 -28.78 3.18 -3.13
C PRO A 176 -29.87 2.10 -3.22
N LEU A 177 -29.93 1.15 -2.28
CA LEU A 177 -30.88 0.03 -2.25
C LEU A 177 -31.86 0.09 -1.07
N ALA A 178 -32.04 1.26 -0.46
CA ALA A 178 -33.00 1.47 0.65
C ALA A 178 -34.40 1.95 0.20
N GLU A 179 -34.85 1.57 -1.01
CA GLU A 179 -36.27 1.62 -1.42
C GLU A 179 -36.79 0.22 -1.77
#